data_AF-A0A931R4K1-F1
#
_entry.id   AF-A0A931R4K1-F1
#
_cell.length_a   1.000
_cell.length_b   1.000
_cell.length_c   1.000
_cell.angle_alpha   90.00
_cell.angle_beta   90.00
_cell.angle_gamma   90.00
#
_symmetry.space_group_name_H-M   'P 1'
#
loop_
_entity.id
_entity.type
_entity.pdbx_description
1 polymer ?
#
loop_
_entity_poly.entity_id
_entity_poly.type
_entity_poly.pdbx_seq_one_letter_code
_entity_poly.pdbx_strand_id
1 'polypeptide(L)'
;MERKAREQAVIENLKPACLCNKIRKGTVRKAIQAGAKTFEQVSKRTGVGTGPCGGRRCGTMVRGMLGEPVINCNECGWPILVAASPQLCPRCEYAKQEG
;
A
#
# COMPACT_ATOMS: atom_id res chain seq x y z
N MET A 1 -23.49 -20.79 -5.45
CA MET A 1 -22.89 -19.44 -5.24
C MET A 1 -21.38 -19.48 -5.03
N GLU A 2 -20.83 -20.58 -4.50
CA GLU A 2 -19.40 -20.71 -4.15
C GLU A 2 -18.42 -20.64 -5.33
N ARG A 3 -18.80 -21.13 -6.52
CA ARG A 3 -17.94 -21.09 -7.72
C ARG A 3 -17.62 -19.66 -8.17
N LYS A 4 -18.63 -18.78 -8.19
CA LYS A 4 -18.46 -17.36 -8.58
C LYS A 4 -17.51 -16.61 -7.63
N ALA A 5 -17.61 -16.87 -6.32
CA ALA A 5 -16.75 -16.22 -5.32
C ALA A 5 -15.28 -16.65 -5.46
N ARG A 6 -15.01 -17.93 -5.76
CA ARG A 6 -13.66 -18.43 -6.03
C ARG A 6 -13.07 -17.82 -7.30
N GLU A 7 -13.85 -17.75 -8.38
CA GLU A 7 -13.45 -17.10 -9.63
C GLU A 7 -13.09 -15.63 -9.40
N GLN A 8 -13.93 -14.89 -8.68
CA GLN A 8 -13.68 -13.48 -8.36
C GLN A 8 -12.39 -13.31 -7.55
N ALA A 9 -12.12 -14.20 -6.59
CA ALA A 9 -10.89 -14.17 -5.81
C ALA A 9 -9.64 -14.42 -6.68
N VAL A 10 -9.71 -15.33 -7.65
CA VAL A 10 -8.62 -15.58 -8.59
C VAL A 10 -8.35 -14.32 -9.44
N ILE A 11 -9.41 -13.72 -9.99
CA ILE A 11 -9.31 -12.48 -10.79
C ILE A 11 -8.67 -11.35 -9.96
N GLU A 12 -9.11 -11.15 -8.71
CA GLU A 12 -8.53 -10.13 -7.83
C GLU A 12 -7.04 -10.38 -7.56
N ASN A 13 -6.63 -11.63 -7.34
CA ASN A 13 -5.23 -11.96 -7.10
C ASN A 13 -4.32 -11.65 -8.30
N LEU A 14 -4.86 -11.70 -9.53
CA LEU A 14 -4.12 -11.39 -10.75
C LEU A 14 -3.97 -9.89 -10.99
N LYS A 15 -4.83 -9.05 -10.40
CA LYS A 15 -4.75 -7.59 -10.56
C LYS A 15 -3.41 -7.05 -10.06
N PRO A 16 -2.87 -6.00 -10.71
CA PRO A 16 -1.63 -5.38 -10.28
C PRO A 16 -1.82 -4.66 -8.94
N ALA A 17 -0.87 -4.87 -8.02
CA ALA A 17 -0.74 -4.10 -6.78
C ALA A 17 0.30 -2.97 -6.94
N CYS A 18 1.44 -3.25 -7.59
CA CYS A 18 2.46 -2.25 -7.89
C CYS A 18 2.88 -2.33 -9.34
N LEU A 19 2.63 -1.24 -10.07
CA LEU A 19 2.96 -1.14 -11.49
C LEU A 19 4.47 -1.04 -11.74
N CYS A 20 5.20 -0.32 -10.87
CA CYS A 20 6.65 -0.16 -11.00
C CYS A 20 7.40 -1.48 -10.91
N ASN A 21 7.06 -2.30 -9.91
CA ASN A 21 7.77 -3.55 -9.63
C ASN A 21 7.03 -4.79 -10.19
N LYS A 22 5.98 -4.56 -10.99
CA LYS A 22 5.14 -5.62 -11.58
C LYS A 22 4.61 -6.64 -10.56
N ILE A 23 4.26 -6.17 -9.36
CA ILE A 23 3.76 -7.02 -8.26
C ILE A 23 2.25 -7.11 -8.34
N ARG A 24 1.70 -8.32 -8.17
CA ARG A 24 0.24 -8.58 -8.17
C ARG A 24 -0.35 -8.55 -6.76
N LYS A 25 -1.65 -8.29 -6.65
CA LYS A 25 -2.39 -8.32 -5.37
C LYS A 25 -2.28 -9.66 -4.66
N GLY A 26 -2.24 -10.77 -5.40
CA GLY A 26 -2.05 -12.10 -4.81
C GLY A 26 -0.74 -12.25 -4.06
N THR A 27 0.35 -11.64 -4.54
CA THR A 27 1.65 -11.66 -3.85
C THR A 27 1.58 -10.88 -2.53
N VAL A 28 0.95 -9.71 -2.54
CA VAL A 28 0.70 -8.91 -1.35
C VAL A 28 -0.16 -9.70 -0.35
N ARG A 29 -1.24 -10.31 -0.81
CA ARG A 29 -2.14 -11.12 0.04
C ARG A 29 -1.42 -12.31 0.68
N LYS A 30 -0.57 -13.01 -0.08
CA LYS A 30 0.29 -14.08 0.46
C LYS A 30 1.23 -13.56 1.55
N ALA A 31 1.84 -12.38 1.36
CA ALA A 31 2.72 -11.80 2.37
C ALA A 31 1.98 -11.46 3.67
N ILE A 32 0.75 -10.93 3.56
CA ILE A 32 -0.15 -10.67 4.70
C ILE A 32 -0.52 -11.97 5.41
N GLN A 33 -0.93 -13.00 4.66
CA GLN A 33 -1.25 -14.33 5.21
C GLN A 33 -0.05 -14.99 5.89
N ALA A 34 1.16 -14.74 5.41
CA ALA A 34 2.39 -15.16 6.05
C ALA A 34 2.75 -14.35 7.32
N GLY A 35 1.88 -13.43 7.77
CA GLY A 35 2.03 -12.68 9.01
C GLY A 35 2.58 -11.27 8.88
N ALA A 36 2.67 -10.69 7.67
CA ALA A 36 3.04 -9.29 7.52
C ALA A 36 1.89 -8.37 8.00
N LYS A 37 2.16 -7.53 9.00
CA LYS A 37 1.16 -6.64 9.62
C LYS A 37 1.33 -5.16 9.27
N THR A 38 2.42 -4.79 8.60
CA THR A 38 2.72 -3.40 8.26
C THR A 38 3.17 -3.28 6.81
N PHE A 39 2.98 -2.10 6.21
CA PHE A 39 3.45 -1.82 4.85
C PHE A 39 4.92 -2.16 4.65
N GLU A 40 5.76 -1.86 5.65
CA GLU A 40 7.21 -2.12 5.59
C GLU A 40 7.54 -3.61 5.57
N GLN A 41 6.82 -4.43 6.36
CA GLN A 41 6.97 -5.89 6.32
C GLN A 41 6.52 -6.47 4.98
N VAL A 42 5.42 -5.97 4.42
CA VAL A 42 4.96 -6.38 3.09
C VAL A 42 5.98 -5.96 2.03
N SER A 43 6.49 -4.73 2.11
CA SER A 43 7.54 -4.21 1.23
C SER A 43 8.79 -5.09 1.28
N LYS A 44 9.28 -5.42 2.46
CA LYS A 44 10.46 -6.29 2.64
C LYS A 44 10.27 -7.68 2.02
N ARG A 45 9.06 -8.24 2.08
CA ARG A 45 8.75 -9.58 1.55
C ARG A 45 8.44 -9.59 0.06
N THR A 46 7.87 -8.52 -0.47
CA THR A 46 7.32 -8.50 -1.84
C THR A 46 8.04 -7.53 -2.77
N GLY A 47 8.83 -6.60 -2.24
CA GLY A 47 9.38 -5.45 -2.95
C GLY A 47 8.36 -4.36 -3.24
N VAL A 48 7.18 -4.35 -2.61
CA VAL A 48 6.17 -3.32 -2.92
C VAL A 48 6.58 -1.96 -2.38
N GLY A 49 6.50 -0.92 -3.21
CA GLY A 49 6.85 0.45 -2.79
C GLY A 49 8.33 0.81 -2.86
N THR A 50 9.23 -0.13 -3.18
CA THR A 50 10.67 0.14 -3.38
C THR A 50 11.03 0.59 -4.80
N GLY A 51 10.05 0.65 -5.71
CA GLY A 51 10.27 1.09 -7.09
C GLY A 51 10.47 2.61 -7.21
N PRO A 52 10.70 3.13 -8.43
CA PRO A 52 10.98 4.56 -8.66
C PRO A 52 9.87 5.52 -8.21
N CYS A 53 8.64 5.02 -7.96
CA CYS A 53 7.57 5.84 -7.40
C CYS A 53 7.53 5.91 -5.86
N GLY A 54 8.42 5.21 -5.15
CA GLY A 54 8.52 5.23 -3.69
C GLY A 54 7.24 4.82 -2.96
N GLY A 55 6.39 4.00 -3.58
CA GLY A 55 5.11 3.61 -3.01
C GLY A 55 3.97 4.62 -3.20
N ARG A 56 4.18 5.73 -3.92
CA ARG A 56 3.14 6.76 -4.15
C ARG A 56 1.85 6.21 -4.77
N ARG A 57 1.97 5.24 -5.68
CA ARG A 57 0.83 4.67 -6.43
C ARG A 57 0.19 3.45 -5.76
N CYS A 58 0.99 2.66 -5.05
CA CYS A 58 0.54 1.38 -4.48
C CYS A 58 0.37 1.43 -2.96
N GLY A 59 0.93 2.45 -2.30
CA GLY A 59 1.00 2.54 -0.85
C GLY A 59 -0.35 2.64 -0.18
N THR A 60 -1.29 3.43 -0.72
CA THR A 60 -2.67 3.51 -0.24
C THR A 60 -3.37 2.15 -0.35
N MET A 61 -3.28 1.51 -1.53
CA MET A 61 -3.90 0.21 -1.79
C MET A 61 -3.39 -0.88 -0.84
N VAL A 62 -2.07 -1.01 -0.70
CA VAL A 62 -1.46 -2.05 0.13
C VAL A 62 -1.79 -1.84 1.60
N ARG A 63 -1.75 -0.60 2.09
CA ARG A 63 -2.16 -0.27 3.46
C ARG A 63 -3.65 -0.56 3.69
N GLY A 64 -4.51 -0.27 2.71
CA GLY A 64 -5.91 -0.68 2.73
C GLY A 64 -6.10 -2.20 2.78
N MET A 65 -5.26 -2.98 2.07
CA MET A 65 -5.26 -4.45 2.17
C MET A 65 -4.82 -4.96 3.55
N LEU A 66 -4.02 -4.18 4.28
CA LEU A 66 -3.61 -4.45 5.66
C LEU A 66 -4.66 -4.02 6.70
N GLY A 67 -5.66 -3.24 6.29
CA GLY A 67 -6.63 -2.62 7.20
C GLY A 67 -6.05 -1.45 7.99
N GLU A 68 -4.91 -0.89 7.58
CA GLU A 68 -4.38 0.32 8.20
C GLU A 68 -5.28 1.51 7.84
N PRO A 69 -5.73 2.34 8.81
CA PRO A 69 -6.47 3.54 8.50
C PRO A 69 -5.53 4.54 7.81
N VAL A 70 -5.82 4.83 6.54
CA VAL A 70 -5.03 5.74 5.70
C VAL A 70 -5.92 6.88 5.25
N ILE A 71 -5.43 8.10 5.40
CA ILE A 71 -6.00 9.29 4.75
C ILE A 71 -5.06 9.74 3.63
N ASN A 72 -5.60 10.41 2.62
CA ASN A 72 -4.78 11.03 1.58
C ASN A 72 -4.55 12.50 1.94
N CYS A 73 -3.32 12.97 1.79
CA CYS A 73 -3.04 14.40 1.88
C CYS A 73 -3.83 15.16 0.80
N ASN A 74 -4.61 16.16 1.18
CA ASN A 74 -5.39 16.96 0.25
C ASN A 74 -4.52 17.80 -0.70
N GLU A 75 -3.28 18.10 -0.32
CA GLU A 75 -2.37 18.91 -1.14
C GLU A 75 -1.60 18.08 -2.17
N CYS A 76 -0.89 17.03 -1.75
CA CYS A 76 -0.03 16.26 -2.67
C CYS A 76 -0.53 14.84 -3.01
N GLY A 77 -1.65 14.42 -2.40
CA GLY A 77 -2.25 13.10 -2.58
C GLY A 77 -1.48 11.94 -1.93
N TRP A 78 -0.52 12.21 -1.02
CA TRP A 78 0.27 11.16 -0.39
C TRP A 78 -0.51 10.39 0.68
N PRO A 79 -0.39 9.05 0.78
CA PRO A 79 -0.96 8.27 1.87
C PRO A 79 -0.32 8.62 3.21
N ILE A 80 -1.14 9.02 4.19
CA ILE A 80 -0.76 9.26 5.58
C ILE A 80 -1.42 8.20 6.45
N LEU A 81 -0.63 7.55 7.31
CA LEU A 81 -1.14 6.58 8.28
C LEU A 81 -1.75 7.32 9.46
N VAL A 82 -3.05 7.11 9.72
CA VAL A 82 -3.78 7.76 10.83
C VAL A 82 -3.31 7.24 12.20
N ALA A 83 -2.65 6.09 12.25
CA ALA A 83 -2.10 5.56 13.49
C ALA A 83 -0.70 6.13 13.83
N ALA A 84 -0.05 6.86 12.91
CA ALA A 84 1.26 7.43 13.13
C ALA A 84 1.12 8.83 13.75
N SER A 85 1.59 9.01 14.99
CA SER A 85 1.80 10.34 15.55
C SER A 85 3.19 10.86 15.16
N PRO A 86 3.32 12.09 14.64
CA PRO A 86 2.25 13.03 14.33
C PRO A 86 1.53 12.74 13.01
N GLN A 87 0.27 13.17 12.89
CA GLN A 87 -0.61 13.01 11.71
C GLN A 87 -0.22 13.89 10.53
N LEU A 88 1.07 14.17 10.40
CA LEU A 88 1.58 15.18 9.49
C LEU A 88 2.01 14.50 8.21
N CYS A 89 1.71 15.13 7.07
CA CYS A 89 2.12 14.62 5.79
C CYS A 89 3.65 14.72 5.70
N PRO A 90 4.42 13.61 5.74
CA PRO A 90 5.89 13.66 5.72
C PRO A 90 6.43 14.24 4.41
N ARG A 91 5.55 14.46 3.43
CA ARG A 91 5.86 14.99 2.11
C ARG A 91 5.49 16.46 1.92
N CYS A 92 4.45 16.95 2.60
CA CYS A 92 4.07 18.38 2.53
C CYS A 92 4.61 19.19 3.70
N GLU A 93 4.79 18.57 4.87
CA GLU A 93 5.38 19.25 6.01
C GLU A 93 6.90 19.47 5.85
N TYR A 94 7.53 18.80 4.88
CA TYR A 94 8.88 19.12 4.39
C TYR A 94 8.85 20.08 3.18
N ALA A 95 7.90 21.03 3.16
CA ALA A 95 7.94 22.19 2.27
C ALA A 95 7.95 23.53 3.04
N LYS A 96 8.07 23.50 4.38
CA LYS A 96 8.16 24.69 5.25
C LYS A 96 9.33 24.65 6.26
N GLN A 97 10.35 23.84 6.02
CA GLN A 97 11.58 23.82 6.85
C GLN A 97 12.83 24.20 6.06
N GLU A 98 12.70 25.12 5.10
CA GLU A 98 13.84 25.77 4.44
C GLU A 98 13.55 27.28 4.33
N GLY A 99 14.25 28.08 5.15
CA GLY A 99 14.41 29.54 5.00
C GLY A 99 13.47 30.42 5.78
#